data_AF-A0A2T2MZL3-F1
#
_entry.id   AF-A0A2T2MZL3-F1
#
_cell.length_a   1.000
_cell.length_b   1.000
_cell.length_c   1.000
_cell.angle_alpha   90.00
_cell.angle_beta   90.00
_cell.angle_gamma   90.00
#
_symmetry.space_group_name_H-M   'P 1'
#
loop_
_entity.id
_entity.type
_entity.pdbx_description
1 polymer ?
#
loop_
_entity_poly.entity_id
_entity_poly.type
_entity_poly.pdbx_seq_one_letter_code
_entity_poly.pdbx_strand_id
1 'polypeptide(L)'
;RDPPPPYSFHDVNSPSNPIGENIVSTDGSKYAFLQQFDMYIVIDNSDSMQGPLWEEAKEVLREIVSIHTTYNPYDLEIRFLNHDATYRVSSVSEVEKFLSLVKPNGRTYIAKSVYSISLPYFDMCMGNLGDIKPINIVIITGSKATDDVQEAIVDSAQDIRRYNAPSYQFGLHCFQVGNDIKASKHLKRLNKKLREKSEGGSEMGIIVNIVPSTEENKLLHAKTVLEVVIDSFDKRLEMSNPPEEIVS
;
A
#
# COMPACT_ATOMS: atom_id res chain seq x y z
N ARG A 1 -14.31 -26.02 -2.89
CA ARG A 1 -13.34 -24.91 -2.71
C ARG A 1 -14.15 -23.82 -2.06
N ASP A 2 -13.90 -23.57 -0.78
CA ASP A 2 -14.61 -22.52 -0.06
C ASP A 2 -14.05 -21.15 -0.49
N PRO A 3 -14.89 -20.11 -0.55
CA PRO A 3 -14.40 -18.75 -0.78
C PRO A 3 -13.37 -18.38 0.30
N PRO A 4 -12.39 -17.51 -0.01
CA PRO A 4 -11.54 -16.95 1.03
C PRO A 4 -12.42 -16.32 2.12
N PRO A 5 -12.00 -16.39 3.40
CA PRO A 5 -12.79 -15.84 4.48
C PRO A 5 -13.11 -14.36 4.19
N PRO A 6 -14.31 -13.88 4.54
CA PRO A 6 -14.62 -12.46 4.50
C PRO A 6 -13.53 -11.70 5.26
N TYR A 7 -13.25 -10.47 4.81
CA TYR A 7 -12.41 -9.54 5.55
C TYR A 7 -12.85 -9.55 7.03
N SER A 8 -12.01 -10.11 7.90
CA SER A 8 -12.30 -10.14 9.34
C SER A 8 -12.08 -8.75 9.88
N PHE A 9 -13.20 -8.09 10.16
CA PHE A 9 -13.36 -6.84 10.85
C PHE A 9 -12.29 -6.60 11.92
N HIS A 10 -11.81 -5.35 12.01
CA HIS A 10 -11.56 -4.76 13.31
C HIS A 10 -12.80 -4.90 14.16
N ASP A 11 -12.66 -5.36 15.41
CA ASP A 11 -13.71 -5.21 16.39
C ASP A 11 -14.29 -3.80 16.23
N VAL A 12 -15.62 -3.72 16.05
CA VAL A 12 -16.39 -2.46 15.97
C VAL A 12 -16.25 -1.62 17.27
N ASN A 13 -15.40 -2.07 18.19
CA ASN A 13 -15.04 -1.49 19.48
C ASN A 13 -13.59 -0.97 19.56
N SER A 14 -12.78 -1.07 18.49
CA SER A 14 -11.52 -0.30 18.45
C SER A 14 -11.89 1.18 18.29
N PRO A 15 -11.46 2.07 19.21
CA PRO A 15 -11.77 3.48 19.08
C PRO A 15 -11.18 3.98 17.76
N SER A 16 -12.07 4.32 16.82
CA SER A 16 -11.71 5.07 15.63
C SER A 16 -11.27 6.45 16.10
N ASN A 17 -9.97 6.68 16.23
CA ASN A 17 -9.47 8.02 16.43
C ASN A 17 -9.93 8.88 15.24
N PRO A 18 -10.48 10.08 15.48
CA PRO A 18 -10.87 10.96 14.39
C PRO A 18 -9.66 11.24 13.48
N ILE A 19 -9.85 11.05 12.18
CA ILE A 19 -8.81 11.29 11.17
C ILE A 19 -8.52 12.79 11.16
N GLY A 20 -7.27 13.18 11.44
CA GLY A 20 -6.82 14.58 11.33
C GLY A 20 -6.78 15.41 12.62
N GLU A 21 -7.01 14.84 13.81
CA GLU A 21 -6.56 15.52 15.04
C GLU A 21 -5.02 15.53 15.10
N ASN A 22 -4.42 16.63 15.57
CA ASN A 22 -2.96 16.82 15.71
C ASN A 22 -2.27 15.54 16.20
N ILE A 23 -1.73 14.74 15.28
CA ILE A 23 -1.11 13.44 15.59
C ILE A 23 0.28 13.74 16.15
N VAL A 24 0.30 14.11 17.42
CA VAL A 24 1.51 14.14 18.23
C VAL A 24 1.58 12.77 18.88
N SER A 25 2.34 11.85 18.29
CA SER A 25 2.78 10.67 19.05
C SER A 25 3.48 11.12 20.32
N THR A 26 3.40 10.29 21.35
CA THR A 26 4.10 10.52 22.62
C THR A 26 5.62 10.70 22.47
N ASP A 27 6.19 10.30 21.34
CA ASP A 27 7.61 10.45 20.97
C ASP A 27 7.87 11.48 19.84
N GLY A 28 6.83 12.11 19.27
CA GLY A 28 6.94 13.04 18.14
C GLY A 28 7.32 12.39 16.81
N SER A 29 7.29 11.06 16.71
CA SER A 29 7.57 10.30 15.50
C SER A 29 6.42 10.37 14.48
N LYS A 30 6.75 10.67 13.22
CA LYS A 30 5.77 10.67 12.11
C LYS A 30 5.12 9.31 11.83
N TYR A 31 5.71 8.21 12.33
CA TYR A 31 5.11 6.87 12.22
C TYR A 31 3.79 6.72 13.00
N ALA A 32 3.42 7.70 13.84
CA ALA A 32 2.10 7.77 14.45
C ALA A 32 0.94 7.74 13.44
N PHE A 33 1.16 8.31 12.25
CA PHE A 33 0.18 8.31 11.16
C PHE A 33 -0.17 6.90 10.66
N LEU A 34 0.65 5.89 10.96
CA LEU A 34 0.33 4.50 10.62
C LEU A 34 -0.97 4.03 11.29
N GLN A 35 -1.41 4.67 12.39
CA GLN A 35 -2.70 4.38 13.02
C GLN A 35 -3.91 4.89 12.23
N GLN A 36 -3.74 5.70 11.19
CA GLN A 36 -4.85 6.36 10.47
C GLN A 36 -5.35 5.57 9.26
N PHE A 37 -4.65 4.51 8.86
CA PHE A 37 -5.03 3.69 7.72
C PHE A 37 -4.69 2.21 7.94
N ASP A 38 -5.39 1.31 7.25
CA ASP A 38 -4.96 -0.09 7.13
C ASP A 38 -3.88 -0.20 6.04
N MET A 39 -2.86 -1.02 6.26
CA MET A 39 -1.78 -1.25 5.31
C MET A 39 -1.78 -2.69 4.81
N TYR A 40 -1.75 -2.85 3.48
CA TYR A 40 -1.60 -4.14 2.81
C TYR A 40 -0.24 -4.21 2.14
N ILE A 41 0.66 -5.06 2.61
CA ILE A 41 1.94 -5.31 1.94
C ILE A 41 1.79 -6.51 1.00
N VAL A 42 1.88 -6.25 -0.29
CA VAL A 42 1.86 -7.24 -1.36
C VAL A 42 3.29 -7.47 -1.83
N ILE A 43 3.83 -8.64 -1.52
CA ILE A 43 5.18 -9.03 -1.94
C ILE A 43 5.12 -9.84 -3.23
N ASP A 44 5.90 -9.43 -4.23
CA ASP A 44 6.19 -10.25 -5.40
C ASP A 44 6.98 -11.49 -4.98
N ASN A 45 6.38 -12.67 -5.11
CA ASN A 45 7.06 -13.95 -5.00
C ASN A 45 7.08 -14.68 -6.35
N SER A 46 7.21 -13.98 -7.48
CA SER A 46 7.35 -14.59 -8.82
C SER A 46 8.70 -15.28 -9.04
N ASP A 47 8.83 -16.07 -10.11
CA ASP A 47 10.09 -16.71 -10.49
C ASP A 47 11.26 -15.71 -10.66
N SER A 48 10.98 -14.47 -11.08
CA SER A 48 12.01 -13.43 -11.22
C SER A 48 12.63 -12.98 -9.90
N MET A 49 11.99 -13.26 -8.76
CA MET A 49 12.47 -12.83 -7.45
C MET A 49 13.52 -13.76 -6.86
N GLN A 50 13.82 -14.90 -7.49
CA GLN A 50 14.78 -15.88 -6.96
C GLN A 50 16.14 -15.27 -6.57
N GLY A 51 16.70 -15.75 -5.46
CA GLY A 51 18.01 -15.32 -4.98
C GLY A 51 17.98 -13.95 -4.28
N PRO A 52 18.91 -13.02 -4.59
CA PRO A 52 19.09 -11.79 -3.82
C PRO A 52 17.85 -10.88 -3.73
N LEU A 53 17.01 -10.83 -4.76
CA LEU A 53 15.80 -10.00 -4.75
C LEU A 53 14.79 -10.48 -3.70
N TRP A 54 14.64 -11.79 -3.56
CA TRP A 54 13.79 -12.39 -2.53
C TRP A 54 14.35 -12.13 -1.13
N GLU A 55 15.66 -12.26 -0.94
CA GLU A 55 16.29 -11.95 0.35
C GLU A 55 16.10 -10.48 0.72
N GLU A 56 16.31 -9.55 -0.22
CA GLU A 56 16.06 -8.12 0.00
C GLU A 56 14.60 -7.84 0.37
N ALA A 57 13.63 -8.41 -0.37
CA ALA A 57 12.21 -8.24 -0.07
C ALA A 57 11.83 -8.75 1.32
N LYS A 58 12.41 -9.88 1.76
CA LYS A 58 12.19 -10.41 3.12
C LYS A 58 12.78 -9.50 4.19
N GLU A 59 14.00 -8.98 3.99
CA GLU A 59 14.61 -8.03 4.95
C GLU A 59 13.78 -6.75 5.07
N VAL A 60 13.37 -6.17 3.94
CA VAL A 60 12.48 -4.99 3.94
C VAL A 60 11.17 -5.28 4.66
N LEU A 61 10.55 -6.43 4.40
CA LEU A 61 9.30 -6.81 5.06
C LEU A 61 9.45 -6.91 6.58
N ARG A 62 10.52 -7.54 7.08
CA ARG A 62 10.79 -7.66 8.52
C ARG A 62 10.94 -6.30 9.18
N GLU A 63 11.70 -5.42 8.55
CA GLU A 63 11.95 -4.08 9.08
C GLU A 63 10.67 -3.22 9.05
N ILE A 64 9.87 -3.30 7.97
CA ILE A 64 8.55 -2.63 7.92
C ILE A 64 7.66 -3.12 9.06
N VAL A 65 7.54 -4.44 9.25
CA VAL A 65 6.69 -5.01 10.29
C VAL A 65 7.17 -4.56 11.67
N SER A 66 8.47 -4.62 11.95
CA SER A 66 9.06 -4.15 13.20
C SER A 66 8.69 -2.70 13.54
N ILE A 67 8.82 -1.79 12.56
CA ILE A 67 8.46 -0.38 12.74
C ILE A 67 6.94 -0.24 12.87
N HIS A 68 6.17 -0.80 11.93
CA HIS A 68 4.73 -0.63 11.86
C HIS A 68 4.02 -1.11 13.12
N THR A 69 4.35 -2.31 13.62
CA THR A 69 3.66 -2.89 14.77
C THR A 69 3.95 -2.16 16.09
N THR A 70 4.96 -1.28 16.12
CA THR A 70 5.20 -0.38 17.26
C THR A 70 4.11 0.69 17.37
N TYR A 71 3.56 1.14 16.24
CA TYR A 71 2.56 2.21 16.20
C TYR A 71 1.16 1.68 15.91
N ASN A 72 1.03 0.66 15.06
CA ASN A 72 -0.23 0.05 14.67
C ASN A 72 -0.08 -1.49 14.58
N PRO A 73 -0.31 -2.22 15.68
CA PRO A 73 -0.12 -3.67 15.71
C PRO A 73 -1.27 -4.48 15.08
N TYR A 74 -2.41 -3.86 14.76
CA TYR A 74 -3.61 -4.58 14.31
C TYR A 74 -3.93 -4.43 12.83
N ASP A 75 -3.33 -3.48 12.11
CA ASP A 75 -3.82 -3.09 10.78
C ASP A 75 -2.85 -3.41 9.64
N LEU A 76 -1.99 -4.40 9.85
CA LEU A 76 -1.02 -4.83 8.85
C LEU A 76 -1.38 -6.21 8.29
N GLU A 77 -1.68 -6.24 6.99
CA GLU A 77 -1.94 -7.44 6.23
C GLU A 77 -0.83 -7.69 5.21
N ILE A 78 -0.34 -8.94 5.13
CA ILE A 78 0.70 -9.36 4.19
C ILE A 78 0.14 -10.39 3.23
N ARG A 79 0.42 -10.19 1.94
CA ARG A 79 0.04 -11.09 0.84
C ARG A 79 1.21 -11.32 -0.10
N PHE A 80 1.17 -12.42 -0.82
CA PHE A 80 2.13 -12.71 -1.90
C PHE A 80 1.39 -12.92 -3.22
N LEU A 81 1.96 -12.46 -4.33
CA LEU A 81 1.29 -12.50 -5.64
C LEU A 81 0.86 -13.92 -6.08
N ASN A 82 1.68 -14.92 -5.77
CA ASN A 82 1.51 -16.32 -6.14
C ASN A 82 1.22 -17.21 -4.92
N HIS A 83 0.52 -16.66 -3.93
CA HIS A 83 0.08 -17.41 -2.76
C HIS A 83 -1.29 -16.92 -2.29
N ASP A 84 -2.27 -17.82 -2.19
CA ASP A 84 -3.66 -17.44 -1.91
C ASP A 84 -3.90 -17.03 -0.45
N ALA A 85 -2.98 -17.35 0.46
CA ALA A 85 -3.13 -17.01 1.87
C ALA A 85 -2.81 -15.54 2.14
N THR A 86 -3.57 -15.00 3.09
CA THR A 86 -3.43 -13.65 3.63
C THR A 86 -2.99 -13.78 5.08
N TYR A 87 -2.01 -12.97 5.48
CA TYR A 87 -1.40 -13.03 6.81
C TYR A 87 -1.59 -11.71 7.54
N ARG A 88 -2.42 -11.70 8.58
CA ARG A 88 -2.44 -10.59 9.54
C ARG A 88 -1.32 -10.81 10.53
N VAL A 89 -0.49 -9.80 10.75
CA VAL A 89 0.69 -9.92 11.61
C VAL A 89 0.77 -8.80 12.62
N SER A 90 1.24 -9.13 13.81
CA SER A 90 1.57 -8.16 14.85
C SER A 90 3.02 -8.27 15.34
N SER A 91 3.83 -9.15 14.73
CA SER A 91 5.24 -9.31 15.09
C SER A 91 6.11 -9.89 13.97
N VAL A 92 7.42 -9.62 14.03
CA VAL A 92 8.42 -10.22 13.12
C VAL A 92 8.46 -11.75 13.24
N SER A 93 8.20 -12.31 14.43
CA SER A 93 8.21 -13.77 14.62
C SER A 93 7.10 -14.47 13.82
N GLU A 94 5.94 -13.83 13.66
CA GLU A 94 4.87 -14.34 12.79
C GLU A 94 5.26 -14.26 11.32
N VAL A 95 5.99 -13.21 10.94
CA VAL A 95 6.53 -13.04 9.58
C VAL A 95 7.45 -14.18 9.18
N GLU A 96 8.37 -14.57 10.06
CA GLU A 96 9.29 -15.69 9.79
C GLU A 96 8.55 -17.01 9.53
N LYS A 97 7.42 -17.24 10.20
CA LYS A 97 6.66 -18.50 10.04
C LYS A 97 6.19 -18.65 8.61
N PHE A 98 5.54 -17.66 8.00
CA PHE A 98 5.08 -17.81 6.62
C PHE A 98 6.17 -17.53 5.58
N LEU A 99 7.19 -16.71 5.88
CA LEU A 99 8.35 -16.61 4.99
C LEU A 99 9.07 -17.96 4.81
N SER A 100 8.97 -18.86 5.79
CA SER A 100 9.47 -20.23 5.64
C SER A 100 8.60 -21.12 4.72
N LEU A 101 7.33 -20.76 4.53
CA LEU A 101 6.35 -21.52 3.73
C LEU A 101 6.28 -21.04 2.28
N VAL A 102 6.66 -19.78 2.02
CA VAL A 102 6.56 -19.15 0.71
C VAL A 102 7.92 -19.12 0.02
N LYS A 103 7.95 -19.55 -1.25
CA LYS A 103 9.13 -19.46 -2.11
C LYS A 103 8.76 -18.74 -3.41
N PRO A 104 9.73 -18.09 -4.07
CA PRO A 104 9.48 -17.51 -5.37
C PRO A 104 9.02 -18.58 -6.37
N ASN A 105 7.87 -18.36 -7.00
CA ASN A 105 7.26 -19.19 -8.01
C ASN A 105 6.28 -18.37 -8.88
N GLY A 106 6.08 -18.75 -10.13
CA GLY A 106 5.00 -18.19 -10.95
C GLY A 106 5.30 -16.81 -11.51
N ARG A 107 4.25 -16.02 -11.77
CA ARG A 107 4.33 -14.78 -12.57
C ARG A 107 3.96 -13.55 -11.76
N THR A 108 4.32 -12.38 -12.26
CA THR A 108 4.12 -11.09 -11.58
C THR A 108 2.75 -10.48 -11.90
N TYR A 109 1.66 -11.06 -11.37
CA TYR A 109 0.29 -10.58 -11.58
C TYR A 109 -0.12 -9.54 -10.53
N ILE A 110 0.35 -8.30 -10.69
CA ILE A 110 0.13 -7.20 -9.74
C ILE A 110 -1.30 -6.68 -9.84
N ALA A 111 -1.82 -6.43 -11.05
CA ALA A 111 -3.16 -5.89 -11.23
C ALA A 111 -4.23 -6.80 -10.61
N LYS A 112 -4.07 -8.12 -10.78
CA LYS A 112 -4.93 -9.11 -10.12
C LYS A 112 -4.95 -8.97 -8.60
N SER A 113 -3.77 -8.78 -7.98
CA SER A 113 -3.69 -8.61 -6.52
C SER A 113 -4.34 -7.31 -6.07
N VAL A 114 -4.15 -6.21 -6.82
CA VAL A 114 -4.81 -4.92 -6.54
C VAL A 114 -6.32 -5.09 -6.54
N TYR A 115 -6.90 -5.66 -7.60
CA TYR A 115 -8.35 -5.90 -7.66
C TYR A 115 -8.86 -6.80 -6.53
N SER A 116 -8.10 -7.82 -6.15
CA SER A 116 -8.51 -8.74 -5.08
C SER A 116 -8.63 -8.08 -3.71
N ILE A 117 -7.97 -6.92 -3.52
CA ILE A 117 -8.03 -6.12 -2.29
C ILE A 117 -9.01 -4.96 -2.48
N SER A 118 -8.92 -4.24 -3.60
CA SER A 118 -9.63 -2.99 -3.80
C SER A 118 -11.13 -3.18 -4.05
N LEU A 119 -11.55 -4.21 -4.78
CA LEU A 119 -12.97 -4.41 -5.11
C LEU A 119 -13.83 -4.65 -3.85
N PRO A 120 -13.50 -5.60 -2.95
CA PRO A 120 -14.26 -5.77 -1.71
C PRO A 120 -14.24 -4.51 -0.85
N TYR A 121 -13.12 -3.78 -0.82
CA TYR A 121 -13.01 -2.53 -0.09
C TYR A 121 -13.96 -1.45 -0.61
N PHE A 122 -14.02 -1.27 -1.93
CA PHE A 122 -14.93 -0.31 -2.57
C PHE A 122 -16.39 -0.66 -2.36
N ASP A 123 -16.74 -1.95 -2.34
CA ASP A 123 -18.08 -2.40 -1.99
C ASP A 123 -18.45 -2.00 -0.54
N MET A 124 -17.50 -2.04 0.40
CA MET A 124 -17.73 -1.60 1.78
C MET A 124 -17.89 -0.09 1.90
N CYS A 125 -17.12 0.70 1.13
CA CYS A 125 -17.23 2.16 1.12
C CYS A 125 -18.61 2.64 0.68
N MET A 126 -19.33 1.84 -0.13
CA MET A 126 -20.65 2.17 -0.62
C MET A 126 -21.65 2.31 0.53
N GLY A 127 -22.02 3.55 0.86
CA GLY A 127 -23.00 3.88 1.90
C GLY A 127 -22.43 3.97 3.33
N ASN A 128 -21.17 3.60 3.56
CA ASN A 128 -20.54 3.60 4.90
C ASN A 128 -19.22 4.37 4.96
N LEU A 129 -18.89 5.17 3.94
CA LEU A 129 -17.59 5.80 3.77
C LEU A 129 -17.03 6.51 5.03
N GLY A 130 -17.88 7.16 5.84
CA GLY A 130 -17.46 7.85 7.07
C GLY A 130 -16.96 6.93 8.19
N ASP A 131 -17.33 5.65 8.16
CA ASP A 131 -16.93 4.64 9.15
C ASP A 131 -15.83 3.70 8.62
N ILE A 132 -15.48 3.83 7.32
CA ILE A 132 -14.46 3.00 6.69
C ILE A 132 -13.11 3.70 6.73
N LYS A 133 -12.17 3.07 7.42
CA LYS A 133 -10.79 3.52 7.50
C LYS A 133 -10.11 3.51 6.12
N PRO A 134 -9.29 4.53 5.78
CA PRO A 134 -8.50 4.52 4.55
C PRO A 134 -7.57 3.30 4.46
N ILE A 135 -7.24 2.87 3.24
CA ILE A 135 -6.29 1.77 3.01
C ILE A 135 -5.11 2.19 2.12
N ASN A 136 -3.96 1.60 2.38
CA ASN A 136 -2.74 1.74 1.58
C ASN A 136 -2.22 0.37 1.14
N ILE A 137 -2.25 0.10 -0.17
CA ILE A 137 -1.65 -1.10 -0.77
C ILE A 137 -0.20 -0.77 -1.16
N VAL A 138 0.74 -1.49 -0.56
CA VAL A 138 2.19 -1.38 -0.78
C VAL A 138 2.69 -2.62 -1.52
N ILE A 139 3.07 -2.47 -2.77
CA ILE A 139 3.60 -3.53 -3.63
C ILE A 139 5.12 -3.46 -3.62
N ILE A 140 5.78 -4.58 -3.33
CA ILE A 140 7.24 -4.72 -3.39
C ILE A 140 7.59 -5.73 -4.49
N THR A 141 8.31 -5.30 -5.52
CA THR A 141 8.65 -6.14 -6.68
C THR A 141 10.03 -5.82 -7.24
N GLY A 142 10.74 -6.84 -7.71
CA GLY A 142 12.00 -6.68 -8.45
C GLY A 142 11.84 -6.80 -9.96
N SER A 143 10.61 -6.90 -10.46
CA SER A 143 10.34 -7.33 -11.83
C SER A 143 9.26 -6.49 -12.54
N LYS A 144 9.04 -6.78 -13.83
CA LYS A 144 7.96 -6.18 -14.60
C LYS A 144 6.66 -6.97 -14.37
N ALA A 145 5.55 -6.27 -14.18
CA ALA A 145 4.21 -6.87 -14.15
C ALA A 145 3.87 -7.62 -15.45
N THR A 146 3.16 -8.74 -15.30
CA THR A 146 2.64 -9.55 -16.40
C THR A 146 1.31 -8.99 -16.92
N ASP A 147 0.50 -8.41 -16.03
CA ASP A 147 -0.80 -7.81 -16.29
C ASP A 147 -0.75 -6.26 -16.32
N ASP A 148 -1.89 -5.62 -16.62
CA ASP A 148 -1.98 -4.17 -16.79
C ASP A 148 -2.24 -3.46 -15.44
N VAL A 149 -1.15 -3.09 -14.77
CA VAL A 149 -1.21 -2.32 -13.51
C VAL A 149 -1.78 -0.92 -13.72
N GLN A 150 -1.60 -0.33 -14.89
CA GLN A 150 -2.12 1.01 -15.18
C GLN A 150 -3.65 1.00 -15.22
N GLU A 151 -4.23 -0.03 -15.82
CA GLU A 151 -5.68 -0.22 -15.86
C GLU A 151 -6.24 -0.36 -14.43
N ALA A 152 -5.66 -1.23 -13.60
CA ALA A 152 -6.09 -1.40 -12.21
C ALA A 152 -6.05 -0.11 -11.38
N ILE A 153 -5.03 0.73 -11.58
CA ILE A 153 -4.94 2.05 -10.93
C ILE A 153 -6.06 2.98 -11.42
N VAL A 154 -6.28 3.02 -12.73
CA VAL A 154 -7.28 3.90 -13.35
C VAL A 154 -8.70 3.48 -12.94
N ASP A 155 -8.97 2.18 -12.85
CA ASP A 155 -10.27 1.66 -12.44
C ASP A 155 -10.51 1.94 -10.95
N SER A 156 -9.50 1.73 -10.10
CA SER A 156 -9.57 2.07 -8.67
C SER A 156 -9.86 3.55 -8.43
N ALA A 157 -9.23 4.43 -9.23
CA ALA A 157 -9.49 5.85 -9.21
C ALA A 157 -10.94 6.21 -9.63
N GLN A 158 -11.49 5.51 -10.61
CA GLN A 158 -12.88 5.70 -11.03
C GLN A 158 -13.87 5.24 -9.95
N ASP A 159 -13.60 4.12 -9.29
CA ASP A 159 -14.48 3.60 -8.24
C ASP A 159 -14.55 4.55 -7.04
N ILE A 160 -13.40 5.02 -6.53
CA ILE A 160 -13.36 6.01 -5.44
C ILE A 160 -14.14 7.29 -5.78
N ARG A 161 -14.05 7.76 -7.03
CA ARG A 161 -14.81 8.94 -7.49
C ARG A 161 -16.32 8.71 -7.50
N ARG A 162 -16.80 7.50 -7.82
CA ARG A 162 -18.24 7.18 -7.80
C ARG A 162 -18.85 7.37 -6.42
N TYR A 163 -18.07 7.19 -5.36
CA TYR A 163 -18.50 7.33 -3.97
C TYR A 163 -18.26 8.72 -3.37
N ASN A 164 -17.73 9.66 -4.16
CA ASN A 164 -17.28 10.97 -3.68
C ASN A 164 -16.33 10.85 -2.47
N ALA A 165 -15.47 9.82 -2.48
CA ALA A 165 -14.57 9.55 -1.37
C ALA A 165 -13.38 10.52 -1.36
N PRO A 166 -12.85 10.88 -0.16
CA PRO A 166 -11.65 11.68 -0.04
C PRO A 166 -10.48 11.05 -0.78
N SER A 167 -9.59 11.87 -1.33
CA SER A 167 -8.46 11.36 -2.12
C SER A 167 -7.43 10.57 -1.31
N TYR A 168 -7.45 10.68 0.02
CA TYR A 168 -6.65 9.87 0.94
C TYR A 168 -7.26 8.50 1.25
N GLN A 169 -8.53 8.24 0.86
CA GLN A 169 -9.25 7.01 1.21
C GLN A 169 -8.59 5.74 0.65
N PHE A 170 -7.87 5.87 -0.46
CA PHE A 170 -7.19 4.76 -1.12
C PHE A 170 -5.82 5.18 -1.64
N GLY A 171 -4.79 4.42 -1.27
CA GLY A 171 -3.44 4.59 -1.77
C GLY A 171 -2.86 3.33 -2.37
N LEU A 172 -2.12 3.49 -3.48
CA LEU A 172 -1.34 2.44 -4.12
C LEU A 172 0.11 2.87 -4.27
N HIS A 173 1.02 2.09 -3.70
CA HIS A 173 2.45 2.36 -3.69
C HIS A 173 3.19 1.17 -4.26
N CYS A 174 4.08 1.38 -5.22
CA CYS A 174 4.87 0.32 -5.83
C CYS A 174 6.36 0.65 -5.68
N PHE A 175 7.10 -0.23 -5.01
CA PHE A 175 8.52 -0.07 -4.72
C PHE A 175 9.33 -1.17 -5.39
N GLN A 176 10.44 -0.77 -5.99
CA GLN A 176 11.39 -1.70 -6.57
C GLN A 176 12.37 -2.21 -5.52
N VAL A 177 12.55 -3.53 -5.43
CA VAL A 177 13.74 -4.15 -4.81
C VAL A 177 14.80 -4.48 -5.86
N GLY A 178 16.05 -4.45 -5.45
CA GLY A 178 17.21 -4.59 -6.32
C GLY A 178 17.25 -3.55 -7.44
N ASN A 179 18.11 -3.80 -8.42
CA ASN A 179 18.51 -2.78 -9.40
C ASN A 179 18.31 -3.22 -10.86
N ASP A 180 17.36 -4.12 -11.14
CA ASP A 180 17.04 -4.51 -12.52
C ASP A 180 16.57 -3.28 -13.33
N ILE A 181 17.39 -2.89 -14.31
CA ILE A 181 17.17 -1.74 -15.19
C ILE A 181 15.87 -1.88 -16.00
N LYS A 182 15.47 -3.09 -16.39
CA LYS A 182 14.21 -3.34 -17.11
C LYS A 182 13.02 -3.10 -16.20
N ALA A 183 13.08 -3.56 -14.95
CA ALA A 183 12.05 -3.27 -13.95
C ALA A 183 11.95 -1.75 -13.71
N SER A 184 13.08 -1.08 -13.51
CA SER A 184 13.12 0.38 -13.33
C SER A 184 12.55 1.15 -14.53
N LYS A 185 12.90 0.74 -15.76
CA LYS A 185 12.35 1.35 -16.99
C LYS A 185 10.85 1.12 -17.10
N HIS A 186 10.35 -0.05 -16.71
CA HIS A 186 8.93 -0.35 -16.72
C HIS A 186 8.16 0.52 -15.73
N LEU A 187 8.62 0.61 -14.49
CA LEU A 187 8.02 1.47 -13.45
C LEU A 187 8.05 2.96 -13.84
N LYS A 188 9.17 3.45 -14.39
CA LYS A 188 9.27 4.82 -14.93
C LYS A 188 8.25 5.08 -16.04
N ARG A 189 8.06 4.11 -16.94
CA ARG A 189 7.04 4.22 -18.01
C ARG A 189 5.63 4.21 -17.44
N LEU A 190 5.33 3.36 -16.46
CA LEU A 190 4.04 3.36 -15.77
C LEU A 190 3.76 4.73 -15.14
N ASN A 191 4.71 5.27 -14.37
CA ASN A 191 4.60 6.59 -13.74
C ASN A 191 4.34 7.70 -14.78
N LYS A 192 5.07 7.71 -15.90
CA LYS A 192 4.84 8.66 -17.00
C LYS A 192 3.41 8.58 -17.56
N LYS A 193 2.94 7.38 -17.87
CA LYS A 193 1.58 7.20 -18.43
C LYS A 193 0.48 7.61 -17.45
N LEU A 194 0.66 7.36 -16.16
CA LEU A 194 -0.28 7.78 -15.12
C LEU A 194 -0.33 9.31 -15.00
N ARG A 195 0.81 9.98 -15.10
CA ARG A 195 0.89 11.46 -15.14
C ARG A 195 0.18 12.05 -16.35
N GLU A 196 0.43 11.52 -17.54
CA GLU A 196 -0.25 11.93 -18.78
C GLU A 196 -1.78 11.79 -18.67
N LYS A 197 -2.29 10.80 -17.93
CA LYS A 197 -3.73 10.67 -17.65
C LYS A 197 -4.27 11.69 -16.66
N SER A 198 -3.45 12.15 -15.70
CA SER A 198 -3.84 13.20 -14.75
C SER A 198 -3.72 14.62 -15.29
N GLU A 199 -2.93 14.84 -16.34
CA GLU A 199 -2.70 16.15 -16.98
C GLU A 199 -3.92 16.69 -17.74
N GLY A 200 -4.98 15.90 -17.92
CA GLY A 200 -6.29 16.35 -18.41
C GLY A 200 -7.10 17.24 -17.45
N GLY A 201 -6.47 17.78 -16.39
CA GLY A 201 -7.06 18.73 -15.44
C GLY A 201 -7.81 18.09 -14.26
N SER A 202 -7.79 16.76 -14.12
CA SER A 202 -8.39 16.05 -12.98
C SER A 202 -7.35 15.19 -12.28
N GLU A 203 -7.01 15.56 -11.06
CA GLU A 203 -6.16 14.76 -10.19
C GLU A 203 -6.71 13.34 -10.04
N MET A 204 -5.84 12.31 -9.98
CA MET A 204 -6.26 10.90 -10.03
C MET A 204 -7.32 10.53 -8.97
N GLY A 205 -7.43 11.31 -7.88
CA GLY A 205 -8.45 11.10 -6.83
C GLY A 205 -8.09 9.99 -5.86
N ILE A 206 -6.88 9.44 -5.97
CA ILE A 206 -6.27 8.45 -5.08
C ILE A 206 -4.78 8.77 -4.94
N ILE A 207 -4.12 8.20 -3.93
CA ILE A 207 -2.65 8.30 -3.78
C ILE A 207 -1.99 7.25 -4.68
N VAL A 208 -1.02 7.68 -5.50
CA VAL A 208 -0.22 6.75 -6.31
C VAL A 208 1.26 7.12 -6.25
N ASN A 209 2.08 6.21 -5.72
CA ASN A 209 3.54 6.35 -5.71
C ASN A 209 4.19 5.18 -6.46
N ILE A 210 4.98 5.48 -7.49
CA ILE A 210 5.75 4.48 -8.25
C ILE A 210 7.24 4.80 -8.08
N VAL A 211 7.93 3.98 -7.30
CA VAL A 211 9.30 4.21 -6.83
C VAL A 211 10.25 3.17 -7.45
N PRO A 212 10.84 3.46 -8.62
CA PRO A 212 11.86 2.62 -9.23
C PRO A 212 13.19 2.73 -8.47
N SER A 213 14.03 1.70 -8.60
CA SER A 213 15.43 1.76 -8.14
C SER A 213 16.20 2.83 -8.91
N THR A 214 17.15 3.47 -8.22
CA THR A 214 18.04 4.50 -8.76
C THR A 214 19.50 4.17 -8.41
N GLU A 215 20.45 4.90 -9.00
CA GLU A 215 21.87 4.73 -8.64
C GLU A 215 22.14 5.08 -7.18
N GLU A 216 21.37 6.00 -6.61
CA GLU A 216 21.46 6.46 -5.22
C GLU A 216 20.74 5.51 -4.25
N ASN A 217 19.67 4.83 -4.71
CA ASN A 217 18.86 3.90 -3.93
C ASN A 217 18.80 2.53 -4.62
N LYS A 218 19.92 1.80 -4.60
CA LYS A 218 20.05 0.45 -5.18
C LYS A 218 19.40 -0.64 -4.33
N LEU A 219 19.32 -0.41 -3.03
CA LEU A 219 18.62 -1.27 -2.08
C LEU A 219 17.39 -0.52 -1.57
N LEU A 220 16.28 -1.24 -1.46
CA LEU A 220 15.08 -0.71 -0.82
C LEU A 220 15.26 -0.77 0.71
N HIS A 221 14.85 0.30 1.39
CA HIS A 221 14.85 0.37 2.85
C HIS A 221 13.41 0.54 3.36
N ALA A 222 13.07 -0.11 4.47
CA ALA A 222 11.73 -0.03 5.05
C ALA A 222 11.32 1.39 5.41
N LYS A 223 12.27 2.18 5.93
CA LYS A 223 12.07 3.60 6.19
C LYS A 223 11.59 4.33 4.94
N THR A 224 12.27 4.18 3.80
CA THR A 224 11.86 4.81 2.54
C THR A 224 10.41 4.44 2.15
N VAL A 225 10.02 3.18 2.33
CA VAL A 225 8.65 2.72 2.06
C VAL A 225 7.65 3.43 2.95
N LEU A 226 7.85 3.38 4.27
CA LEU A 226 6.92 3.95 5.25
C LEU A 226 6.83 5.47 5.14
N GLU A 227 7.95 6.16 4.93
CA GLU A 227 7.98 7.61 4.78
C GLU A 227 7.21 8.07 3.53
N VAL A 228 7.40 7.41 2.37
CA VAL A 228 6.64 7.74 1.16
C VAL A 228 5.13 7.53 1.37
N VAL A 229 4.73 6.45 2.04
CA VAL A 229 3.31 6.18 2.33
C VAL A 229 2.73 7.25 3.25
N ILE A 230 3.39 7.54 4.37
CA ILE A 230 2.93 8.53 5.36
C ILE A 230 2.86 9.93 4.76
N ASP A 231 3.95 10.39 4.13
CA ASP A 231 4.04 11.77 3.64
C ASP A 231 3.01 12.03 2.53
N SER A 232 2.68 11.01 1.72
CA SER A 232 1.64 11.14 0.68
C SER A 232 0.22 11.05 1.24
N PHE A 233 -0.01 10.29 2.30
CA PHE A 233 -1.27 10.28 3.03
C PHE A 233 -1.54 11.62 3.72
N ASP A 234 -0.57 12.10 4.50
CA ASP A 234 -0.65 13.36 5.25
C ASP A 234 -0.97 14.54 4.32
N LYS A 235 -0.21 14.68 3.23
CA LYS A 235 -0.47 15.70 2.20
C LYS A 235 -1.91 15.68 1.66
N ARG A 236 -2.49 14.49 1.42
CA ARG A 236 -3.86 14.38 0.91
C ARG A 236 -4.90 14.67 1.97
N LEU A 237 -4.61 14.33 3.22
CA LEU A 237 -5.44 14.68 4.36
C LEU A 237 -5.51 16.20 4.53
N GLU A 238 -4.36 16.89 4.51
CA GLU A 238 -4.29 18.36 4.56
C GLU A 238 -5.10 19.02 3.42
N MET A 239 -4.97 18.53 2.18
CA MET A 239 -5.72 19.06 1.03
C MET A 239 -7.24 18.84 1.13
N SER A 240 -7.68 17.90 1.95
CA SER A 240 -9.09 17.55 2.11
C SER A 240 -9.75 18.30 3.27
N ASN A 241 -8.96 18.85 4.19
CA ASN A 241 -9.45 19.71 5.26
C ASN A 241 -9.77 21.10 4.70
N PRO A 242 -10.91 21.71 5.07
CA PRO A 242 -11.17 23.10 4.70
C PRO A 242 -10.09 24.00 5.31
N PRO A 243 -9.65 25.07 4.61
CA PRO A 243 -8.72 26.02 5.21
C PRO A 243 -9.36 26.56 6.50
N GLU A 244 -8.58 26.62 7.59
CA GLU A 244 -9.04 27.21 8.84
C GLU A 244 -9.65 28.59 8.54
N GLU A 245 -10.94 28.77 8.84
CA GLU A 245 -11.53 30.11 8.82
C GLU A 245 -10.73 30.96 9.79
N ILE A 246 -10.00 31.94 9.26
CA ILE A 246 -9.36 32.97 10.07
C ILE A 246 -10.52 33.73 10.73
N VAL A 247 -10.87 33.34 11.95
CA VAL A 247 -11.80 34.08 12.79
C VAL A 247 -11.10 35.38 13.15
N SER A 248 -11.47 36.45 12.44
CA SER A 248 -11.04 37.83 12.67
C SER A 248 -11.61 38.41 13.96
#